data_AF-A0A8X6VTE5-F1
#
_entry.id   AF-A0A8X6VTE5-F1
#
_cell.length_a   1.000
_cell.length_b   1.000
_cell.length_c   1.000
_cell.angle_alpha   90.00
_cell.angle_beta   90.00
_cell.angle_gamma   90.00
#
_symmetry.space_group_name_H-M   'P 1'
#
loop_
_entity.id
_entity.type
_entity.pdbx_description
1 polymer ?
#
loop_
_entity_poly.entity_id
_entity_poly.type
_entity_poly.pdbx_seq_one_letter_code
_entity_poly.pdbx_strand_id
1 'polypeptide(L)'
;MNDPPLGNFLGEFTDELNGGTITSFVTGGPKNYAYKLSDGSEVCKIRGFTLNFQNSLVLNYESVKELVSSMDASRFMTITNPRKITRDKKKRKVENKIESKTYKMVYDKRVIQDDFSTLPYGY
;
A
#
# COMPACT_ATOMS: atom_id res chain seq x y z
N MET A 1 3.34 27.32 18.61
CA MET A 1 2.31 26.29 18.40
C MET A 1 1.52 26.76 17.20
N ASN A 2 1.77 26.17 16.03
CA ASN A 2 1.27 26.68 14.74
C ASN A 2 0.60 25.53 13.99
N ASP A 3 -0.15 24.72 14.73
CA ASP A 3 -0.89 23.61 14.16
C ASP A 3 -2.14 24.17 13.49
N PRO A 4 -2.41 23.79 12.23
CA PRO A 4 -3.62 24.17 11.54
C PRO A 4 -4.88 23.79 12.35
N PRO A 5 -5.96 24.59 12.26
CA PRO A 5 -7.21 24.24 12.90
C PRO A 5 -7.81 22.98 12.28
N LEU A 6 -8.60 22.25 13.06
CA LEU A 6 -9.41 21.12 12.57
C LEU A 6 -10.62 21.64 11.81
N GLY A 7 -10.97 21.00 10.70
CA GLY A 7 -12.16 21.35 9.94
C GLY A 7 -12.13 20.85 8.49
N ASN A 8 -13.01 21.39 7.66
CA ASN A 8 -13.27 20.92 6.29
C ASN A 8 -12.90 21.97 5.22
N PHE A 9 -12.29 23.07 5.62
CA PHE A 9 -11.88 24.14 4.71
C PHE A 9 -10.41 24.02 4.29
N LEU A 10 -10.03 24.77 3.25
CA LEU A 10 -8.69 24.75 2.71
C LEU A 10 -7.67 25.20 3.77
N GLY A 11 -6.68 24.34 4.02
CA GLY A 11 -5.63 24.59 5.02
C GLY A 11 -5.96 24.07 6.41
N GLU A 12 -7.13 23.45 6.61
CA GLU A 12 -7.53 22.81 7.87
C GLU A 12 -7.19 21.31 7.87
N PHE A 13 -7.07 20.72 9.06
CA PHE A 13 -6.90 19.28 9.24
C PHE A 13 -8.26 18.59 9.31
N THR A 14 -8.63 17.94 8.21
CA THR A 14 -9.85 17.14 8.10
C THR A 14 -9.64 15.73 8.63
N ASP A 15 -10.65 15.21 9.33
CA ASP A 15 -10.70 13.80 9.72
C ASP A 15 -11.14 12.92 8.55
N GLU A 16 -10.18 12.21 7.95
CA GLU A 16 -10.43 11.30 6.82
C GLU A 16 -11.11 9.98 7.25
N LEU A 17 -11.14 9.67 8.55
CA LEU A 17 -11.62 8.39 9.08
C LEU A 17 -13.03 8.48 9.65
N ASN A 18 -13.68 9.65 9.60
CA ASN A 18 -15.02 9.91 10.14
C ASN A 18 -15.16 9.44 11.60
N GLY A 19 -14.17 9.74 12.44
CA GLY A 19 -14.08 9.32 13.85
C GLY A 19 -13.54 7.91 14.05
N GLY A 20 -13.21 7.18 12.98
CA GLY A 20 -12.56 5.89 13.05
C GLY A 20 -11.12 5.99 13.56
N THR A 21 -10.67 4.98 14.31
CA THR A 21 -9.28 4.90 14.78
C THR A 21 -8.56 3.75 14.11
N ILE A 22 -7.33 3.98 13.66
CA ILE A 22 -6.46 2.92 13.13
C ILE A 22 -5.95 2.07 14.30
N THR A 23 -6.33 0.80 14.30
CA THR A 23 -5.94 -0.16 15.35
C THR A 23 -4.65 -0.88 15.02
N SER A 24 -4.38 -1.09 13.73
CA SER A 24 -3.16 -1.72 13.26
C SER A 24 -2.72 -1.13 11.94
N PHE A 25 -1.43 -0.80 11.84
CA PHE A 25 -0.82 -0.20 10.67
C PHE A 25 0.39 -1.02 10.23
N VAL A 26 0.47 -1.28 8.93
CA VAL A 26 1.58 -2.01 8.30
C VAL A 26 2.08 -1.19 7.13
N THR A 27 3.40 -1.06 7.01
CA THR A 27 4.02 -0.34 5.91
C THR A 27 5.14 -1.17 5.29
N GLY A 28 5.13 -1.26 3.97
CA GLY A 28 6.23 -1.76 3.16
C GLY A 28 7.04 -0.63 2.50
N GLY A 29 6.83 0.63 2.93
CA GLY A 29 7.53 1.81 2.44
C GLY A 29 6.62 2.94 1.92
N PRO A 30 7.21 3.98 1.32
CA PRO A 30 6.45 5.12 0.81
C PRO A 30 5.35 4.71 -0.18
N LYS A 31 4.11 5.09 0.09
CA LYS A 31 2.92 4.79 -0.75
C LYS A 31 2.65 3.28 -0.91
N ASN A 32 3.09 2.48 0.05
CA ASN A 32 2.86 1.05 0.15
C ASN A 32 2.52 0.71 1.61
N TYR A 33 1.25 0.83 1.99
CA TYR A 33 0.79 0.60 3.35
C TYR A 33 -0.59 -0.02 3.39
N ALA A 34 -0.92 -0.66 4.50
CA ALA A 34 -2.23 -1.19 4.79
C ALA A 34 -2.57 -0.95 6.26
N TYR A 35 -3.83 -0.71 6.57
CA TYR A 35 -4.28 -0.53 7.95
C TYR A 35 -5.67 -1.10 8.18
N LYS A 36 -5.95 -1.43 9.45
CA LYS A 36 -7.29 -1.78 9.91
C LYS A 36 -7.83 -0.67 10.80
N LEU A 37 -9.13 -0.45 10.69
CA LEU A 37 -9.87 0.47 11.52
C LEU A 37 -10.56 -0.27 12.66
N SER A 38 -10.98 0.49 13.68
CA SER A 38 -11.68 -0.03 14.86
C SER A 38 -13.03 -0.69 14.54
N ASP A 39 -13.63 -0.35 13.40
CA ASP A 39 -14.86 -0.95 12.88
C ASP A 39 -14.63 -2.30 12.15
N GLY A 40 -13.37 -2.73 12.05
CA GLY A 40 -12.96 -3.95 11.34
C GLY A 40 -12.74 -3.77 9.84
N SER A 41 -12.96 -2.57 9.30
CA SER A 41 -12.68 -2.29 7.89
C SER A 41 -11.17 -2.22 7.64
N GLU A 42 -10.76 -2.61 6.43
CA GLU A 42 -9.36 -2.68 6.04
C GLU A 42 -9.12 -1.84 4.80
N VAL A 43 -8.02 -1.08 4.80
CA VAL A 43 -7.63 -0.24 3.68
C VAL A 43 -6.22 -0.60 3.26
N CYS A 44 -6.06 -0.89 1.97
CA CYS A 44 -4.76 -1.14 1.35
C CYS A 44 -4.44 -0.04 0.34
N LYS A 45 -3.24 0.53 0.41
CA LYS A 45 -2.75 1.57 -0.48
C LYS A 45 -1.38 1.14 -1.02
N ILE A 46 -1.40 0.52 -2.20
CA ILE A 46 -0.18 0.01 -2.85
C ILE A 46 -0.04 0.62 -4.23
N ARG A 47 0.82 1.64 -4.33
CA ARG A 47 1.07 2.34 -5.59
C ARG A 47 1.68 1.38 -6.63
N GLY A 48 1.19 1.48 -7.87
CA GLY A 48 1.69 0.69 -8.98
C GLY A 48 0.85 -0.55 -9.27
N PHE A 49 -0.09 -0.90 -8.40
CA PHE A 49 -1.07 -1.96 -8.61
C PHE A 49 -2.46 -1.38 -8.74
N THR A 50 -3.26 -1.93 -9.67
CA THR A 50 -4.68 -1.63 -9.73
C THR A 50 -5.39 -2.54 -8.74
N LEU A 51 -5.95 -1.97 -7.66
CA LEU A 51 -6.79 -2.68 -6.70
C LEU A 51 -8.20 -2.86 -7.27
N ASN A 52 -8.33 -3.77 -8.25
CA ASN A 52 -9.63 -4.30 -8.62
C ASN A 52 -10.04 -5.39 -7.62
N PHE A 53 -11.30 -5.83 -7.66
CA PHE A 53 -11.82 -6.82 -6.71
C PHE A 53 -10.97 -8.10 -6.64
N GLN A 54 -10.55 -8.64 -7.79
CA GLN A 54 -9.73 -9.87 -7.82
C GLN A 54 -8.34 -9.65 -7.20
N ASN A 55 -7.69 -8.53 -7.53
CA ASN A 55 -6.38 -8.19 -7.01
C ASN A 55 -6.44 -7.84 -5.52
N SER A 56 -7.52 -7.22 -5.04
CA SER A 56 -7.70 -6.92 -3.61
C SER A 56 -7.95 -8.15 -2.76
N LEU A 57 -8.44 -9.26 -3.33
CA LEU A 57 -8.52 -10.54 -2.60
C LEU A 57 -7.13 -11.11 -2.32
N VAL A 58 -6.18 -10.91 -3.25
CA VAL A 58 -4.80 -11.41 -3.13
C VAL A 58 -3.92 -10.44 -2.36
N LEU A 59 -4.03 -9.14 -2.67
CA LEU A 59 -3.24 -8.05 -2.11
C LEU A 59 -4.12 -7.26 -1.14
N ASN A 60 -4.31 -7.85 0.03
CA ASN A 60 -5.08 -7.36 1.18
C ASN A 60 -4.17 -7.08 2.40
N TYR A 61 -4.77 -6.62 3.50
CA TYR A 61 -4.02 -6.27 4.71
C TYR A 61 -3.17 -7.45 5.21
N GLU A 62 -3.74 -8.65 5.25
CA GLU A 62 -3.07 -9.83 5.80
C GLU A 62 -1.88 -10.24 4.91
N SER A 63 -2.03 -10.22 3.59
CA SER A 63 -0.95 -10.52 2.65
C SER A 63 0.22 -9.54 2.77
N VAL A 64 -0.07 -8.25 2.98
CA VAL A 64 0.96 -7.21 3.17
C VAL A 64 1.63 -7.39 4.52
N LYS A 65 0.85 -7.66 5.57
CA LYS A 65 1.36 -7.95 6.91
C LYS A 65 2.28 -9.16 6.90
N GLU A 66 1.85 -10.28 6.34
CA GLU A 66 2.66 -11.49 6.25
C GLU A 66 3.98 -11.23 5.51
N LEU A 67 3.92 -10.51 4.39
CA LEU A 67 5.10 -10.21 3.60
C LEU A 67 6.08 -9.30 4.34
N VAL A 68 5.59 -8.26 5.02
CA VAL A 68 6.44 -7.36 5.84
C VAL A 68 6.98 -8.07 7.09
N SER A 69 6.15 -8.84 7.78
CA SER A 69 6.53 -9.55 9.01
C SER A 69 7.49 -10.71 8.76
N SER A 70 7.52 -11.27 7.55
CA SER A 70 8.45 -12.36 7.23
C SER A 70 9.93 -11.95 7.27
N MET A 71 10.24 -10.65 7.18
CA MET A 71 11.59 -10.09 7.04
C MET A 71 12.46 -10.72 5.93
N ASP A 72 11.83 -11.49 5.05
CA ASP A 72 12.51 -12.18 3.95
C ASP A 72 12.47 -11.30 2.70
N ALA A 73 13.62 -10.70 2.38
CA ALA A 73 13.78 -9.85 1.20
C ALA A 73 13.61 -10.61 -0.13
N SER A 74 13.70 -11.95 -0.11
CA SER A 74 13.49 -12.78 -1.29
C SER A 74 12.01 -13.08 -1.55
N ARG A 75 11.14 -12.86 -0.56
CA ARG A 75 9.72 -13.17 -0.67
C ARG A 75 9.01 -12.16 -1.56
N PHE A 76 8.20 -12.67 -2.47
CA PHE A 76 7.38 -11.88 -3.37
C PHE A 76 6.05 -12.55 -3.67
N MET A 77 5.11 -11.77 -4.15
CA MET A 77 3.79 -12.22 -4.60
C MET A 77 3.57 -11.77 -6.03
N THR A 78 3.03 -12.63 -6.88
CA THR A 78 2.70 -12.29 -8.26
C THR A 78 1.21 -12.01 -8.40
N ILE A 79 0.88 -10.80 -8.81
CA ILE A 79 -0.50 -10.33 -9.02
C ILE A 79 -0.74 -10.30 -10.52
N THR A 80 -1.67 -11.13 -10.98
CA THR A 80 -2.04 -11.20 -12.39
C THR A 80 -3.41 -10.57 -12.59
N ASN A 81 -3.45 -9.49 -13.37
CA ASN A 81 -4.67 -8.90 -13.87
C ASN A 81 -4.96 -9.43 -15.29
N PRO A 82 -5.92 -10.34 -15.47
CA PRO A 82 -6.18 -10.97 -16.77
C PRO A 82 -6.81 -10.02 -17.79
N ARG A 83 -7.41 -8.91 -17.34
CA ARG A 83 -8.19 -7.99 -18.19
C ARG A 83 -7.83 -6.54 -17.91
N LYS A 84 -6.55 -6.20 -18.02
CA LYS A 84 -6.11 -4.80 -17.90
C LYS A 84 -6.50 -4.02 -19.15
N ILE A 85 -7.33 -3.00 -18.96
CA ILE A 85 -7.66 -2.03 -20.00
C ILE A 85 -6.43 -1.13 -20.23
N THR A 86 -5.94 -1.09 -21.46
CA THR A 86 -4.80 -0.27 -21.86
C THR A 86 -5.09 0.47 -23.16
N ARG A 87 -4.40 1.60 -23.40
CA ARG A 87 -4.53 2.38 -24.63
C ARG A 87 -3.25 2.30 -25.45
N ASP A 88 -3.36 1.79 -26.67
CA ASP A 88 -2.31 1.94 -27.68
C ASP A 88 -2.39 3.37 -28.24
N LYS A 89 -1.44 4.22 -27.86
CA LYS A 89 -1.38 5.63 -28.31
C LYS A 89 -1.16 5.75 -29.81
N LYS A 90 -0.40 4.85 -30.42
CA LYS A 90 -0.07 4.90 -31.86
C LYS A 90 -1.27 4.51 -32.69
N LYS A 91 -1.95 3.42 -32.32
CA LYS A 91 -3.15 2.94 -33.02
C LYS A 91 -4.42 3.70 -32.61
N ARG A 92 -4.35 4.53 -31.56
CA ARG A 92 -5.49 5.22 -30.93
C ARG A 92 -6.63 4.23 -30.56
N LYS A 93 -6.27 3.02 -30.12
CA LYS A 93 -7.22 1.97 -29.75
C LYS A 93 -7.11 1.62 -28.27
N VAL A 94 -8.23 1.23 -27.69
CA VAL A 94 -8.29 0.63 -26.34
C VAL A 94 -8.32 -0.87 -26.50
N GLU A 95 -7.47 -1.57 -25.75
CA GLU A 95 -7.33 -3.02 -25.80
C GLU A 95 -7.18 -3.60 -24.39
N ASN A 96 -7.67 -4.82 -24.22
CA ASN A 96 -7.45 -5.60 -23.00
C ASN A 96 -6.16 -6.41 -23.16
N LYS A 97 -5.30 -6.32 -22.15
CA LYS A 97 -4.07 -7.10 -22.05
C LYS A 97 -4.01 -7.79 -20.70
N ILE A 98 -3.36 -8.95 -20.69
CA ILE A 98 -2.96 -9.60 -19.44
C ILE A 98 -1.77 -8.81 -18.89
N GLU A 99 -1.82 -8.43 -17.63
CA GLU A 99 -0.69 -7.85 -16.91
C GLU A 99 -0.35 -8.73 -15.72
N SER A 100 0.93 -9.03 -15.54
CA SER A 100 1.45 -9.66 -14.33
C SER A 100 2.47 -8.72 -13.69
N LYS A 101 2.34 -8.52 -12.38
CA LYS A 101 3.25 -7.69 -11.59
C LYS A 101 3.67 -8.42 -10.34
N THR A 102 4.95 -8.32 -10.01
CA THR A 102 5.51 -8.86 -8.78
C THR A 102 5.49 -7.78 -7.70
N TYR A 103 4.81 -8.06 -6.60
CA TYR A 103 4.86 -7.28 -5.37
C TYR A 103 5.92 -7.87 -4.45
N LYS A 104 6.80 -7.02 -3.93
CA LYS A 104 7.83 -7.39 -2.96
C LYS A 104 8.05 -6.23 -1.99
N MET A 105 8.53 -6.52 -0.79
CA MET A 105 8.95 -5.49 0.14
C MET A 105 10.21 -4.82 -0.42
N VAL A 106 10.16 -3.50 -0.60
CA VAL A 106 11.32 -2.71 -1.01
C VAL A 106 11.51 -1.61 0.02
N TYR A 107 12.31 -1.91 1.04
CA TYR A 107 12.64 -0.99 2.12
C TYR A 107 14.17 -0.87 2.21
N ASP A 108 14.75 -0.16 1.23
CA ASP A 108 16.19 -0.07 0.98
C ASP A 108 16.85 1.17 1.63
N LYS A 109 16.09 1.97 2.38
CA LYS A 109 16.56 3.27 2.92
C LYS A 109 17.08 3.18 4.34
N ARG A 110 16.81 2.09 5.04
CA ARG A 110 17.20 1.86 6.43
C ARG A 110 17.46 0.38 6.66
N VAL A 111 18.24 0.07 7.68
CA VAL A 111 18.46 -1.29 8.17
C VAL A 111 17.34 -1.64 9.14
N ILE A 112 16.57 -2.69 8.84
CA ILE A 112 15.52 -3.22 9.71
C ILE A 112 16.18 -4.18 10.71
N GLN A 113 15.84 -4.06 11.98
CA GLN A 113 16.29 -4.93 13.06
C GLN A 113 15.23 -6.02 13.34
N ASP A 114 15.61 -7.05 14.10
CA ASP A 114 14.72 -8.18 14.44
C ASP A 114 13.47 -7.76 15.24
N ASP A 115 13.51 -6.61 15.91
CA ASP A 115 12.37 -6.02 16.64
C ASP A 115 11.51 -5.08 15.76
N PHE A 116 11.75 -5.07 14.44
CA PHE A 116 11.17 -4.14 13.46
C PHE A 116 11.56 -2.67 13.64
N SER A 117 12.47 -2.34 14.56
CA SER A 117 13.06 -1.01 14.60
C SER A 117 13.92 -0.77 13.34
N THR A 118 14.16 0.50 13.00
CA THR A 118 14.92 0.84 11.79
C THR A 118 16.02 1.84 12.09
N LEU A 119 17.23 1.52 11.62
CA LEU A 119 18.42 2.37 11.75
C LEU A 119 18.81 2.99 10.40
N PRO A 120 19.34 4.21 10.38
CA PRO A 120 19.99 4.75 9.19
C PRO A 120 21.27 3.96 8.88
N TYR A 121 21.68 3.97 7.62
CA TYR A 121 22.98 3.40 7.25
C TYR A 121 24.13 4.22 7.85
N GLY A 122 25.12 3.53 8.44
CA GLY A 122 26.32 4.16 9.00
C GLY A 122 26.20 4.61 10.46
N TYR A 123 25.16 4.19 11.18
CA TYR A 123 25.07 4.27 12.65
C TYR A 123 25.82 3.11 13.33
#